data_AF-A0A1V4I5A8-F1
#
_entry.id   AF-A0A1V4I5A8-F1
#
_cell.length_a   1.000
_cell.length_b   1.000
_cell.length_c   1.000
_cell.angle_alpha   90.00
_cell.angle_beta   90.00
_cell.angle_gamma   90.00
#
_symmetry.space_group_name_H-M   'P 1'
#
loop_
_entity.id
_entity.type
_entity.pdbx_description
1 polymer ?
#
loop_
_entity_poly.entity_id
_entity_poly.type
_entity_poly.pdbx_seq_one_letter_code
_entity_poly.pdbx_strand_id
1 'polypeptide(L)'
;MKELDILRLEINYFLCIVDSTLSVEDSNLAKEALNSLVTSFLFANQHNFCEYHIQIIEDYISSISNLSEEEYRYIKRNIPHVINLLNLIKQEIIK
;
A
#
# COMPACT_ATOMS: atom_id res chain seq x y z
N MET A 1 -13.56 -13.64 7.62
CA MET A 1 -12.31 -14.02 8.34
C MET A 1 -11.16 -14.23 7.37
N LYS A 2 -11.26 -15.14 6.38
CA LYS A 2 -10.21 -15.39 5.38
C LYS A 2 -9.74 -14.16 4.58
N GLU A 3 -10.63 -13.26 4.21
CA GLU A 3 -10.28 -12.08 3.38
C GLU A 3 -9.41 -11.06 4.13
N LEU A 4 -9.65 -10.87 5.42
CA LEU A 4 -8.88 -9.96 6.26
C LEU A 4 -7.46 -10.49 6.53
N ASP A 5 -7.35 -11.81 6.67
CA ASP A 5 -6.05 -12.49 6.84
C ASP A 5 -5.22 -12.43 5.55
N ILE A 6 -5.85 -12.59 4.38
CA ILE A 6 -5.19 -12.41 3.07
C ILE A 6 -4.71 -10.98 2.90
N LEU A 7 -5.56 -10.00 3.19
CA LEU A 7 -5.21 -8.59 3.11
C LEU A 7 -4.03 -8.24 4.02
N ARG A 8 -4.02 -8.76 5.25
CA ARG A 8 -2.92 -8.58 6.21
C ARG A 8 -1.61 -9.20 5.70
N LEU A 9 -1.67 -10.36 5.05
CA LEU A 9 -0.50 -10.98 4.43
C LEU A 9 0.04 -10.15 3.27
N GLU A 10 -0.83 -9.64 2.41
CA GLU A 10 -0.45 -8.79 1.27
C GLU A 10 0.21 -7.47 1.72
N ILE A 11 -0.36 -6.81 2.75
CA ILE A 11 0.21 -5.60 3.36
C ILE A 11 1.58 -5.88 3.97
N ASN A 12 1.72 -6.96 4.75
CA ASN A 12 3.00 -7.31 5.36
C ASN A 12 4.07 -7.64 4.32
N TYR A 13 3.67 -8.29 3.22
CA TYR A 13 4.56 -8.58 2.12
C TYR A 13 5.04 -7.29 1.42
N PHE A 14 4.11 -6.35 1.15
CA PHE A 14 4.45 -5.03 0.60
C PHE A 14 5.45 -4.27 1.48
N LEU A 15 5.23 -4.19 2.79
CA LEU A 15 6.16 -3.51 3.72
C LEU A 15 7.54 -4.18 3.77
N CYS A 16 7.60 -5.50 3.72
CA CYS A 16 8.86 -6.24 3.67
C CYS A 16 9.68 -5.89 2.42
N ILE A 17 9.00 -5.66 1.29
CA ILE A 17 9.64 -5.29 0.04
C ILE A 17 10.19 -3.87 0.08
N VAL A 18 9.41 -2.92 0.62
CA VAL A 18 9.85 -1.53 0.77
C VAL A 18 11.13 -1.48 1.61
N ASP A 19 11.16 -2.25 2.71
CA ASP A 19 12.35 -2.39 3.58
C ASP A 19 13.55 -2.99 2.86
N SER A 20 13.35 -4.05 2.07
CA SER A 20 14.44 -4.77 1.39
C SER A 20 14.99 -4.04 0.16
N THR A 21 14.21 -3.14 -0.44
CA THR A 21 14.48 -2.58 -1.77
C THR A 21 14.84 -1.10 -1.73
N LEU A 22 14.30 -0.35 -0.78
CA LEU A 22 14.49 1.10 -0.68
C LEU A 22 15.34 1.43 0.55
N SER A 23 14.70 1.57 1.70
CA SER A 23 15.34 1.84 2.97
C SER A 23 14.41 1.53 4.14
N VAL A 24 14.98 1.41 5.34
CA VAL A 24 14.23 1.28 6.60
C VAL A 24 13.33 2.50 6.84
N GLU A 25 13.77 3.68 6.41
CA GLU A 25 13.03 4.94 6.56
C GLU A 25 11.78 4.95 5.67
N ASP A 26 11.91 4.48 4.42
CA ASP A 26 10.78 4.28 3.50
C ASP A 26 9.79 3.23 4.00
N SER A 27 10.29 2.15 4.60
CA SER A 27 9.42 1.10 5.17
C SER A 27 8.56 1.64 6.32
N ASN A 28 9.14 2.48 7.18
CA ASN A 28 8.41 3.14 8.25
C ASN A 28 7.34 4.09 7.72
N LEU A 29 7.65 4.89 6.69
CA LEU A 29 6.69 5.78 6.04
C LEU A 29 5.54 5.03 5.38
N ALA A 30 5.84 3.95 4.63
CA ALA A 30 4.82 3.09 4.02
C ALA A 30 3.90 2.45 5.07
N LYS A 31 4.47 2.04 6.21
CA LYS A 31 3.71 1.46 7.33
C LYS A 31 2.79 2.48 8.00
N GLU A 32 3.26 3.70 8.23
CA GLU A 32 2.41 4.78 8.73
C GLU A 32 1.28 5.09 7.76
N ALA A 33 1.58 5.22 6.47
CA ALA A 33 0.57 5.50 5.45
C ALA A 33 -0.53 4.42 5.38
N LEU A 34 -0.16 3.14 5.40
CA LEU A 34 -1.13 2.05 5.40
C LEU A 34 -1.98 2.02 6.67
N ASN A 35 -1.37 2.23 7.85
CA ASN A 35 -2.11 2.29 9.11
C ASN A 35 -3.11 3.45 9.11
N SER A 36 -2.69 4.62 8.63
CA SER A 36 -3.54 5.79 8.47
C SER A 36 -4.73 5.50 7.55
N LEU A 37 -4.50 4.88 6.39
CA LEU A 37 -5.56 4.53 5.44
C LEU A 37 -6.55 3.52 6.01
N VAL A 38 -6.06 2.47 6.69
CA VAL A 38 -6.93 1.49 7.37
C VAL A 38 -7.74 2.16 8.48
N THR A 39 -7.13 3.06 9.24
CA THR A 39 -7.80 3.80 10.31
C THR A 39 -8.88 4.72 9.73
N SER A 40 -8.57 5.50 8.70
CA SER A 40 -9.54 6.38 8.04
C SER A 40 -10.69 5.59 7.39
N PHE A 41 -10.40 4.44 6.79
CA PHE A 41 -11.41 3.52 6.26
C PHE A 41 -12.36 3.02 7.36
N LEU A 42 -11.83 2.66 8.54
CA LEU A 42 -12.61 2.12 9.65
C LEU A 42 -13.40 3.20 10.41
N PHE A 43 -12.90 4.43 10.48
CA PHE A 43 -13.44 5.49 11.34
C PHE A 43 -14.02 6.69 10.59
N ALA A 44 -14.16 6.59 9.25
CA ALA A 44 -14.84 7.55 8.37
C ALA A 44 -14.49 9.02 8.66
N ASN A 45 -13.22 9.28 8.96
CA ASN A 45 -12.77 10.62 9.31
C ASN A 45 -11.43 10.91 8.65
N GLN A 46 -11.40 12.08 7.98
CA GLN A 46 -10.25 12.76 7.36
C GLN A 46 -9.97 12.43 5.88
N HIS A 47 -10.86 12.85 4.96
CA HIS A 47 -10.64 12.77 3.50
C HIS A 47 -9.27 13.36 3.07
N ASN A 48 -8.87 14.53 3.59
CA ASN A 48 -7.58 15.17 3.24
C ASN A 48 -6.36 14.38 3.74
N PHE A 49 -6.51 13.57 4.80
CA PHE A 49 -5.44 12.73 5.32
C PHE A 49 -5.25 11.49 4.45
N CYS A 50 -6.34 10.96 3.88
CA CYS A 50 -6.28 9.83 2.95
C CYS A 50 -5.60 10.16 1.62
N GLU A 51 -5.80 11.37 1.06
CA GLU A 51 -5.21 11.74 -0.23
C GLU A 51 -3.68 11.72 -0.19
N TYR A 52 -3.08 12.26 0.87
CA TYR A 52 -1.62 12.23 1.08
C TYR A 52 -1.08 10.79 1.15
N HIS A 53 -1.76 9.92 1.89
CA HIS A 53 -1.33 8.54 2.05
C HIS A 53 -1.59 7.69 0.80
N ILE A 54 -2.65 7.96 0.04
CA ILE A 54 -2.86 7.37 -1.28
C ILE A 54 -1.71 7.73 -2.20
N GLN A 55 -1.34 9.01 -2.26
CA GLN A 55 -0.26 9.49 -3.13
C GLN A 55 1.07 8.79 -2.80
N ILE A 56 1.41 8.65 -1.52
CA ILE A 56 2.62 7.94 -1.08
C ILE A 56 2.65 6.50 -1.62
N ILE A 57 1.53 5.75 -1.51
CA ILE A 57 1.50 4.36 -1.98
C ILE A 57 1.55 4.30 -3.51
N GLU A 58 0.93 5.25 -4.22
CA GLU A 58 1.03 5.36 -5.69
C GLU A 58 2.46 5.64 -6.16
N ASP A 59 3.20 6.48 -5.44
CA ASP A 59 4.60 6.78 -5.73
C ASP A 59 5.50 5.54 -5.53
N TYR A 60 5.24 4.75 -4.48
CA TYR A 60 5.93 3.47 -4.29
C TYR A 60 5.56 2.44 -5.35
N ILE A 61 4.29 2.35 -5.75
CA ILE A 61 3.86 1.48 -6.87
C ILE A 61 4.60 1.86 -8.16
N SER A 62 4.68 3.16 -8.46
CA SER A 62 5.40 3.67 -9.64
C SER A 62 6.89 3.31 -9.59
N SER A 63 7.52 3.53 -8.44
CA SER A 63 8.93 3.22 -8.20
C SER A 63 9.23 1.73 -8.39
N ILE A 64 8.42 0.87 -7.78
CA ILE A 64 8.57 -0.59 -7.88
C ILE A 64 8.27 -1.10 -9.30
N SER A 65 7.30 -0.51 -9.99
CA SER A 65 6.96 -0.87 -11.38
C SER A 65 8.11 -0.59 -12.35
N ASN A 66 8.94 0.41 -12.05
CA ASN A 66 10.11 0.79 -12.84
C ASN A 66 11.38 -0.04 -12.54
N LEU A 67 11.35 -0.92 -11.52
CA LEU A 67 12.48 -1.79 -11.20
C LEU A 67 12.70 -2.88 -12.27
N SER A 68 13.88 -3.51 -12.25
CA SER A 68 14.24 -4.64 -13.11
C SER A 68 13.22 -5.79 -12.99
N GLU A 69 12.68 -6.25 -14.13
CA GLU A 69 11.72 -7.37 -14.14
C GLU A 69 12.38 -8.69 -13.68
N GLU A 70 13.66 -8.89 -13.96
CA GLU A 70 14.40 -10.12 -13.60
C GLU A 70 14.64 -10.24 -12.10
N GLU A 71 14.98 -9.14 -11.44
CA GLU A 71 15.29 -9.13 -10.00
C GLU A 71 14.02 -9.01 -9.15
N TYR A 72 12.98 -8.32 -9.65
CA TYR A 72 11.80 -7.93 -8.87
C TYR A 72 10.49 -8.54 -9.38
N ARG A 73 10.53 -9.63 -10.16
CA ARG A 73 9.36 -10.29 -10.76
C ARG A 73 8.23 -10.61 -9.77
N TYR A 74 8.58 -11.17 -8.61
CA TYR A 74 7.60 -11.57 -7.59
C TYR A 74 6.92 -10.36 -6.92
N ILE A 75 7.65 -9.26 -6.85
CA ILE A 75 7.23 -8.01 -6.25
C ILE A 75 6.21 -7.32 -7.16
N LYS A 76 6.54 -7.19 -8.46
CA LYS A 76 5.61 -6.66 -9.46
C LYS A 76 4.33 -7.47 -9.58
N ARG A 77 4.40 -8.78 -9.30
CA ARG A 77 3.23 -9.66 -9.27
C ARG A 77 2.22 -9.30 -8.17
N ASN A 78 2.65 -8.61 -7.12
CA ASN A 78 1.80 -8.20 -6.01
C ASN A 78 1.24 -6.77 -6.15
N ILE A 79 1.82 -5.94 -7.02
CA ILE A 79 1.35 -4.57 -7.28
C ILE A 79 -0.15 -4.50 -7.61
N PRO A 80 -0.71 -5.36 -8.49
CA PRO A 80 -2.13 -5.31 -8.82
C PRO A 80 -3.06 -5.47 -7.60
N HIS A 81 -2.64 -6.22 -6.59
CA HIS A 81 -3.41 -6.41 -5.35
C HIS A 81 -3.43 -5.12 -4.51
N VAL A 82 -2.29 -4.45 -4.39
CA VAL A 82 -2.18 -3.15 -3.68
C VAL A 82 -2.98 -2.06 -4.41
N ILE A 83 -2.95 -2.04 -5.74
CA ILE A 83 -3.79 -1.14 -6.56
C ILE A 83 -5.28 -1.39 -6.29
N ASN A 84 -5.69 -2.66 -6.23
CA ASN A 84 -7.08 -3.00 -5.98
C ASN A 84 -7.54 -2.54 -4.57
N LEU A 85 -6.70 -2.72 -3.56
CA LEU A 85 -6.94 -2.21 -2.21
C LEU A 85 -7.10 -0.68 -2.20
N LEU A 86 -6.19 0.05 -2.85
CA LEU A 86 -6.27 1.51 -2.97
C LEU A 86 -7.56 1.96 -3.65
N ASN A 87 -7.99 1.28 -4.71
CA ASN A 87 -9.24 1.61 -5.40
C ASN A 87 -10.47 1.40 -4.51
N LEU A 88 -10.50 0.34 -3.70
CA LEU A 88 -11.57 0.11 -2.73
C LEU A 88 -11.60 1.21 -1.67
N ILE A 89 -10.43 1.61 -1.16
CA ILE A 89 -10.31 2.70 -0.20
C ILE A 89 -10.81 4.02 -0.81
N LYS A 90 -10.40 4.35 -2.04
CA LYS A 90 -10.89 5.53 -2.78
C LYS A 90 -12.41 5.53 -2.95
N GLN A 91 -13.01 4.40 -3.27
CA GLN A 91 -14.46 4.28 -3.44
C GLN A 91 -15.24 4.53 -2.14
N GLU A 92 -14.73 4.08 -1.00
CA GLU A 92 -15.37 4.33 0.31
C GLU A 92 -15.11 5.75 0.82
N ILE A 93 -14.01 6.40 0.44
CA ILE A 93 -13.74 7.81 0.75
C ILE A 93 -14.59 8.76 -0.11
N ILE A 94 -15.01 8.38 -1.32
CA ILE A 94 -15.84 9.26 -2.18
C ILE A 94 -17.35 9.16 -1.83
N LYS A 95 -17.77 8.12 -1.10
CA LYS A 95 -19.14 7.96 -0.59
C LYS A 95 -19.50 8.99 0.47
#